data_AF-K1Y675-F1
#
_entry.id   AF-K1Y675-F1
#
_cell.length_a   1.000
_cell.length_b   1.000
_cell.length_c   1.000
_cell.angle_alpha   90.00
_cell.angle_beta   90.00
_cell.angle_gamma   90.00
#
_symmetry.space_group_name_H-M   'P 1'
#
loop_
_entity.id
_entity.type
_entity.pdbx_description
1 polymer ?
#
loop_
_entity_poly.entity_id
_entity_poly.type
_entity_poly.pdbx_seq_one_letter_code
_entity_poly.pdbx_strand_id
1 'polypeptide(L)' 'MENNVEDKQKNETAHERTDAVRNVHPKVKFEVFGEEMIEKDVKSSGNSGRVYLPPDWVGHRVKIIRID' A
#
# COMPACT_ATOMS: atom_id res chain seq x y z
N MET A 1 25.71 21.24 -25.25
CA MET A 1 24.60 20.26 -25.18
C MET A 1 25.25 18.94 -24.93
N GLU A 2 24.93 18.30 -23.81
CA GLU A 2 25.24 16.91 -23.41
C GLU A 2 25.68 16.90 -21.95
N ASN A 3 24.92 16.14 -21.16
CA ASN A 3 25.20 15.52 -19.86
C ASN A 3 23.89 15.49 -19.06
N ASN A 4 22.98 14.60 -19.45
CA ASN A 4 21.74 14.32 -18.74
C ASN A 4 21.42 12.80 -18.74
N VAL A 5 22.45 11.99 -18.45
CA VAL A 5 22.33 10.51 -18.40
C VAL A 5 22.73 9.95 -17.03
N GLU A 6 23.54 10.66 -16.24
CA GLU A 6 24.08 10.12 -14.98
C GLU A 6 23.15 10.30 -13.75
N ASP A 7 22.22 11.26 -13.78
CA ASP A 7 21.31 11.49 -12.63
C ASP A 7 20.14 10.50 -12.55
N LYS A 8 19.90 9.72 -13.61
CA LYS A 8 18.80 8.76 -13.63
C LYS A 8 19.13 7.43 -12.93
N GLN A 9 20.41 7.10 -12.79
CA GLN A 9 20.84 5.80 -12.26
C GLN A 9 21.06 5.78 -10.74
N LYS A 10 21.10 6.94 -10.07
CA LYS A 10 21.33 7.01 -8.62
C LYS A 10 20.06 6.83 -7.77
N ASN A 11 18.88 6.97 -8.39
CA ASN A 11 17.60 6.92 -7.67
C ASN A 11 16.95 5.53 -7.65
N GLU A 12 17.36 4.61 -8.53
CA GLU A 12 16.81 3.24 -8.58
C GLU A 12 17.46 2.33 -7.53
N THR A 13 18.75 2.54 -7.21
CA THR A 13 19.50 1.65 -6.29
C THR A 13 19.27 1.95 -4.80
N ALA A 14 18.54 3.02 -4.46
CA ALA A 14 18.24 3.39 -3.09
C ALA A 14 16.93 2.75 -2.57
N HIS A 15 16.04 2.29 -3.46
CA HIS A 15 14.74 1.74 -3.03
C HIS A 15 14.85 0.28 -2.54
N GLU A 16 15.63 -0.56 -3.22
CA GLU A 16 15.79 -1.99 -2.86
C GLU A 16 16.55 -2.22 -1.54
N ARG A 17 17.43 -1.29 -1.12
CA ARG A 17 18.21 -1.47 0.12
C ARG A 17 17.44 -1.15 1.40
N THR A 18 16.21 -0.64 1.28
CA THR A 18 15.37 -0.30 2.45
C THR A 18 14.34 -1.37 2.81
N ASP A 19 14.15 -2.39 1.97
CA ASP A 19 13.18 -3.46 2.22
C ASP A 19 13.72 -4.57 3.15
N ALA A 20 15.04 -4.75 3.19
CA ALA A 20 15.67 -5.78 4.04
C ALA A 20 15.63 -5.48 5.55
N VAL A 21 15.20 -4.28 5.95
CA VAL A 21 15.09 -3.86 7.38
C VAL A 21 13.63 -3.60 7.78
N ARG A 22 12.66 -3.87 6.92
CA ARG A 22 11.25 -3.58 7.23
C ARG A 22 10.60 -4.76 7.94
N ASN A 23 10.46 -4.57 9.25
CA ASN A 23 9.41 -5.14 10.10
C ASN A 23 9.43 -6.66 10.31
N VAL A 24 10.19 -7.07 11.34
CA VAL A 24 9.78 -8.22 12.18
C VAL A 24 8.60 -7.79 13.06
N HIS A 25 7.50 -7.34 12.44
CA HIS A 25 6.24 -7.30 13.18
C HIS A 25 5.71 -8.74 13.21
N PRO A 26 5.54 -9.34 14.39
CA PRO A 26 5.00 -10.69 14.46
C PRO A 26 3.64 -10.69 13.76
N LYS A 27 3.42 -11.68 12.88
CA LYS A 27 2.11 -11.85 12.23
C LYS A 27 1.07 -12.08 13.32
N VAL A 28 0.09 -11.19 13.39
CA VAL A 28 -1.02 -11.27 14.33
C VAL A 28 -2.25 -11.82 13.63
N LYS A 29 -3.01 -12.67 14.32
CA LYS A 29 -4.30 -13.16 13.81
C LYS A 29 -5.39 -12.18 14.23
N PHE A 30 -6.16 -11.69 13.27
CA PHE A 30 -7.39 -10.96 13.53
C PHE A 30 -8.59 -11.89 13.31
N GLU A 31 -9.56 -11.83 14.22
CA GLU A 31 -10.87 -12.46 14.04
C GLU A 31 -11.91 -11.35 13.92
N VAL A 32 -12.64 -11.33 12.80
CA VAL A 32 -13.60 -10.28 12.47
C VAL A 32 -14.88 -10.91 11.94
N PHE A 33 -16.01 -10.33 12.34
CA PHE A 33 -17.32 -10.63 11.76
C PHE A 33 -17.68 -9.52 10.77
N GLY A 34 -18.21 -9.92 9.62
CA GLY A 34 -18.64 -9.02 8.55
C GLY A 34 -19.56 -9.74 7.59
N GLU A 35 -20.27 -8.97 6.76
CA GLU A 35 -21.18 -9.51 5.75
C GLU A 35 -20.43 -9.92 4.48
N GLU A 36 -19.42 -9.13 4.09
CA GLU A 36 -18.63 -9.34 2.87
C GLU A 36 -17.16 -8.93 3.10
N MET A 37 -16.22 -9.61 2.41
CA MET A 37 -14.79 -9.31 2.41
C MET A 37 -14.28 -9.17 0.97
N ILE A 38 -13.59 -8.07 0.69
CA ILE A 38 -12.96 -7.79 -0.61
C ILE A 38 -11.51 -7.37 -0.38
N GLU A 39 -10.59 -7.91 -1.19
CA GLU A 39 -9.19 -7.52 -1.21
C GLU A 39 -8.91 -6.60 -2.41
N LYS A 40 -8.21 -5.49 -2.17
CA LYS A 40 -7.87 -4.48 -3.18
C LYS A 40 -6.54 -3.84 -2.86
N ASP A 41 -5.75 -3.56 -3.89
CA ASP A 41 -4.56 -2.72 -3.75
C ASP A 41 -4.94 -1.28 -3.43
N VAL A 42 -4.18 -0.68 -2.52
CA VAL A 42 -4.23 0.76 -2.27
C VAL A 42 -3.60 1.51 -3.45
N LYS A 43 -4.31 2.48 -4.02
CA LYS A 43 -3.78 3.36 -5.07
C LYS A 43 -3.38 4.72 -4.49
N SER A 44 -2.38 5.36 -5.05
CA SER A 44 -1.90 6.68 -4.58
C SER A 44 -2.90 7.80 -4.86
N SER A 45 -3.08 8.69 -3.90
CA SER A 45 -3.98 9.85 -3.97
C SER A 45 -3.42 11.04 -3.21
N GLY A 46 -2.64 11.88 -3.90
CA GLY A 46 -1.94 12.99 -3.27
C GLY A 46 -0.99 12.48 -2.19
N ASN A 47 -1.21 12.90 -0.94
CA ASN A 47 -0.46 12.48 0.25
C ASN A 47 -1.07 11.25 0.96
N SER A 48 -2.03 10.56 0.35
CA SER A 48 -2.78 9.45 0.97
C SER A 48 -2.96 8.27 0.02
N GLY A 49 -3.38 7.13 0.57
CA GLY A 49 -3.84 5.98 -0.21
C GLY A 49 -5.36 5.96 -0.31
N ARG A 50 -5.90 5.55 -1.47
CA ARG A 50 -7.35 5.36 -1.70
C ARG A 50 -7.65 3.92 -2.12
N VAL A 51 -8.78 3.41 -1.63
CA VAL A 51 -9.38 2.14 -2.06
C VAL A 51 -10.79 2.45 -2.53
N TYR A 52 -11.13 2.01 -3.74
CA TYR A 52 -12.49 2.12 -4.26
C TYR A 52 -13.28 0.88 -3.87
N LEU A 53 -14.36 1.09 -3.12
CA LEU A 53 -15.27 0.04 -2.67
C LEU A 53 -16.53 0.03 -3.56
N PRO A 54 -17.29 -1.08 -3.57
CA PRO A 54 -18.56 -1.15 -4.28
C PRO A 54 -19.51 0.02 -3.93
N PRO A 55 -20.26 0.60 -4.89
CA PRO A 55 -21.13 1.75 -4.63
C PRO A 55 -22.24 1.50 -3.61
N ASP A 56 -22.72 0.27 -3.52
CA ASP A 56 -23.70 -0.20 -2.54
C ASP A 56 -23.17 -0.17 -1.10
N TRP A 57 -21.86 -0.15 -0.89
CA TRP A 57 -21.25 0.04 0.43
C TRP A 57 -21.25 1.51 0.90
N VAL A 58 -21.66 2.47 0.06
CA VAL A 58 -21.78 3.88 0.48
C VAL A 58 -22.74 3.98 1.66
N GLY A 59 -22.30 4.67 2.72
CA GLY A 59 -23.05 4.80 3.97
C GLY A 59 -22.87 3.66 4.97
N HIS A 60 -22.20 2.57 4.59
CA HIS A 60 -21.89 1.46 5.48
C HIS A 60 -20.58 1.68 6.24
N ARG A 61 -20.46 1.03 7.41
CA ARG A 61 -19.24 1.06 8.23
C ARG A 61 -18.35 -0.12 7.85
N VAL A 62 -17.13 0.17 7.41
CA VAL A 62 -16.15 -0.85 6.97
C VAL A 62 -14.95 -0.91 7.90
N LYS A 63 -14.27 -2.07 7.93
CA LYS A 63 -12.96 -2.28 8.58
C LYS A 63 -11.94 -2.64 7.50
N ILE A 64 -10.76 -2.03 7.54
CA ILE A 64 -9.65 -2.31 6.62
C ILE A 64 -8.49 -2.89 7.43
N ILE A 65 -7.92 -3.99 6.94
CA ILE A 65 -6.75 -4.63 7.53
C ILE A 65 -5.65 -4.61 6.47
N ARG A 66 -4.50 -3.99 6.78
CA ARG A 66 -3.31 -4.10 5.94
C ARG A 66 -2.66 -5.46 6.17
N ILE A 67 -2.34 -6.18 5.10
CA ILE A 67 -1.88 -7.58 5.15
C ILE A 67 -0.44 -7.77 4.65
N ASP A 68 0.25 -6.69 4.28
CA ASP A 68 1.63 -6.66 3.77
C ASP A 68 2.59 -5.86 4.67
#